data_AF-A0A940TFQ6-F1
#
_entry.id   AF-A0A940TFQ6-F1
#
_cell.length_a   1.000
_cell.length_b   1.000
_cell.length_c   1.000
_cell.angle_alpha   90.00
_cell.angle_beta   90.00
_cell.angle_gamma   90.00
#
_symmetry.space_group_name_H-M   'P 1'
#
loop_
_entity.id
_entity.type
_entity.pdbx_description
1 polymer ?
#
loop_
_entity_poly.entity_id
_entity_poly.type
_entity_poly.pdbx_seq_one_letter_code
_entity_poly.pdbx_strand_id
1 'polypeptide(L)'
;MKKAGLIITSVITLAICAGIGATQSHFKPAKIENFGSTVKAVESLTVPDNARIIALGEATHGNKEFQELKLSVFKTLVETTNVRGLILEGDFGGCALANEYINGGEGTAEDITRKLGYRIYRTDEMCELIKWMREYNEKAAEDDKVRIYGADIQNDMCAVQLIKDFYTLAAPEKAAEISSKLDELFGNEEDAYNKADYDKIISFITETAAEMDKNQNSYEAASGKEKFVTARRALNALTNY
;
A
#
# COMPACT_ATOMS: atom_id res chain seq x y z
N MET A 1 -59.18 -19.04 -0.64
CA MET A 1 -58.27 -19.28 0.50
C MET A 1 -57.00 -18.46 0.29
N LYS A 2 -56.57 -17.72 1.33
CA LYS A 2 -55.42 -16.79 1.32
C LYS A 2 -54.06 -17.50 1.33
N LYS A 3 -53.05 -16.87 0.72
CA LYS A 3 -51.69 -16.50 1.23
C LYS A 3 -50.89 -15.96 0.01
N ALA A 4 -50.71 -14.65 -0.20
CA ALA A 4 -49.77 -13.72 0.43
C ALA A 4 -48.28 -14.13 0.28
N GLY A 5 -47.52 -13.35 -0.49
CA GLY A 5 -46.06 -13.49 -0.70
C GLY A 5 -45.46 -12.26 -1.40
N LEU A 6 -45.08 -11.29 -0.57
CA LEU A 6 -44.32 -10.05 -0.77
C LEU A 6 -43.53 -9.86 -2.09
N ILE A 7 -43.87 -8.83 -2.88
CA ILE A 7 -42.97 -8.20 -3.86
C ILE A 7 -42.18 -7.13 -3.10
N ILE A 8 -40.87 -7.31 -2.96
CA ILE A 8 -39.98 -6.24 -2.50
C ILE A 8 -39.61 -5.41 -3.72
N THR A 9 -40.32 -4.31 -3.90
CA THR A 9 -39.90 -3.17 -4.71
C THR A 9 -38.84 -2.40 -3.92
N SER A 10 -37.56 -2.51 -4.29
CA SER A 10 -36.58 -1.48 -3.96
C SER A 10 -36.77 -0.33 -4.94
N VAL A 11 -37.72 0.54 -4.59
CA VAL A 11 -37.89 1.87 -5.16
C VAL A 11 -36.57 2.61 -5.01
N ILE A 12 -35.90 2.86 -6.13
CA ILE A 12 -34.85 3.88 -6.23
C ILE A 12 -35.54 5.18 -5.81
N THR A 13 -35.28 5.61 -4.58
CA THR A 13 -35.70 6.93 -4.13
C THR A 13 -34.72 7.90 -4.76
N LEU A 14 -35.02 8.28 -5.99
CA LEU A 14 -34.47 9.48 -6.61
C LEU A 14 -35.04 10.64 -5.78
N ALA A 15 -34.28 11.09 -4.79
CA ALA A 15 -34.59 12.31 -4.06
C ALA A 15 -34.44 13.49 -5.01
N ILE A 16 -35.53 13.81 -5.71
CA ILE A 16 -35.73 15.10 -6.36
C ILE A 16 -35.90 16.11 -5.21
N CYS A 17 -34.78 16.70 -4.78
CA CYS A 17 -34.80 17.86 -3.89
C CYS A 17 -35.23 19.10 -4.69
N ALA A 18 -36.52 19.21 -4.97
CA ALA A 18 -37.14 20.45 -5.41
C ALA A 18 -37.78 21.16 -4.20
N GLY A 19 -36.95 22.00 -3.55
CA GLY A 19 -37.35 23.26 -2.91
C GLY A 19 -38.32 23.23 -1.74
N ILE A 20 -37.81 23.09 -0.51
CA ILE A 20 -38.33 23.79 0.67
C ILE A 20 -37.14 24.28 1.52
N GLY A 21 -36.99 25.60 1.61
CA GLY A 21 -36.11 26.28 2.57
C GLY A 21 -34.64 26.34 2.19
N ALA A 22 -34.23 27.47 1.61
CA ALA A 22 -32.83 27.90 1.65
C ALA A 22 -32.40 28.11 3.11
N THR A 23 -31.95 27.06 3.77
CA THR A 23 -30.91 27.17 4.78
C THR A 23 -29.71 26.46 4.18
N GLN A 24 -28.91 27.20 3.42
CA GLN A 24 -27.49 26.88 3.38
C GLN A 24 -27.07 26.91 4.85
N SER A 25 -26.99 25.73 5.49
CA SER A 25 -26.19 25.59 6.67
C SER A 25 -24.75 25.79 6.20
N HIS A 26 -24.38 27.06 6.04
CA HIS A 26 -23.00 27.48 6.09
C HIS A 26 -22.54 27.07 7.48
N PHE A 27 -22.09 25.83 7.63
CA PHE A 27 -21.12 25.54 8.66
C PHE A 27 -19.99 26.51 8.38
N LYS A 28 -19.95 27.60 9.16
CA LYS A 28 -18.73 28.39 9.24
C LYS A 28 -17.66 27.37 9.66
N PRO A 29 -16.60 27.18 8.86
CA PRO A 29 -15.50 26.33 9.28
C PRO A 29 -15.12 26.75 10.69
N ALA A 30 -14.97 25.78 11.59
CA ALA A 30 -14.56 26.10 12.95
C ALA A 30 -13.30 26.95 12.87
N LYS A 31 -13.33 28.15 13.46
CA LYS A 31 -12.13 28.98 13.54
C LYS A 31 -11.16 28.22 14.42
N ILE A 32 -10.08 27.71 13.84
CA ILE A 32 -8.98 27.15 14.62
C ILE A 32 -8.31 28.34 15.30
N GLU A 33 -8.58 28.52 16.58
CA GLU A 33 -7.91 29.54 17.38
C GLU A 33 -6.40 29.34 17.27
N ASN A 34 -5.67 30.43 17.10
CA ASN A 34 -4.21 30.42 17.06
C ASN A 34 -3.60 29.65 15.86
N PHE A 35 -4.35 29.35 14.79
CA PHE A 35 -3.86 28.63 13.61
C PHE A 35 -2.53 29.16 13.08
N GLY A 36 -2.42 30.48 12.87
CA GLY A 36 -1.19 31.10 12.36
C GLY A 36 0.03 30.95 13.29
N SER A 37 -0.17 30.70 14.58
CA SER A 37 0.92 30.47 15.53
C SER A 37 1.26 28.99 15.73
N THR A 38 0.38 28.08 15.32
CA THR A 38 0.59 26.61 15.41
C THR A 38 1.10 26.01 14.11
N VAL A 39 0.87 26.67 12.97
CA VAL A 39 1.34 26.23 11.66
C VAL A 39 2.79 26.65 11.46
N LYS A 40 3.59 25.73 10.93
CA LYS A 40 4.98 25.96 10.54
C LYS A 40 5.14 25.68 9.05
N ALA A 41 6.04 26.42 8.42
CA ALA A 41 6.47 26.12 7.05
C ALA A 41 7.27 24.81 7.05
N VAL A 42 7.18 24.04 5.96
CA VAL A 42 7.85 22.73 5.85
C VAL A 42 9.36 22.87 6.00
N GLU A 43 9.93 23.94 5.45
CA GLU A 43 11.36 24.25 5.49
C GLU A 43 11.86 24.56 6.91
N SER A 44 10.93 24.87 7.83
CA SER A 44 11.22 25.12 9.24
C SER A 44 11.00 23.90 10.14
N LEU A 45 10.72 22.73 9.54
CA LEU A 45 10.50 21.50 10.28
C LEU A 45 11.80 21.05 10.93
N THR A 46 11.76 20.86 12.25
CA THR A 46 12.89 20.38 13.05
C THR A 46 12.56 19.00 13.61
N VAL A 47 13.49 18.07 13.49
CA VAL A 47 13.38 16.72 14.05
C VAL A 47 14.51 16.52 15.07
N PRO A 48 14.25 15.97 16.26
CA PRO A 48 15.32 15.61 17.19
C PRO A 48 16.29 14.59 16.58
N ASP A 49 17.60 14.76 16.78
CA ASP A 49 18.64 13.89 16.20
C ASP A 49 18.49 12.40 16.59
N ASN A 50 17.86 12.11 17.72
CA ASN A 50 17.62 10.76 18.21
C ASN A 50 16.25 10.19 17.79
N ALA A 51 15.44 10.93 17.04
CA ALA A 51 14.17 10.44 16.53
C ALA A 51 14.41 9.35 15.50
N ARG A 52 13.83 8.17 15.74
CA ARG A 52 13.93 7.01 14.83
C ARG A 52 12.73 6.85 13.91
N ILE A 53 11.58 7.39 14.34
CA ILE A 53 10.30 7.30 13.63
C ILE A 53 9.65 8.68 13.72
N ILE A 54 9.19 9.17 12.57
CA ILE A 54 8.44 10.42 12.45
C ILE A 54 7.07 10.04 11.90
N ALA A 55 6.01 10.27 12.68
CA ALA A 55 4.65 10.02 12.24
C ALA A 55 4.10 11.26 11.53
N LEU A 56 3.62 11.09 10.31
CA LEU A 56 2.96 12.12 9.51
C LEU A 56 1.53 11.68 9.20
N GLY A 57 0.55 12.30 9.87
CA GLY A 57 -0.87 12.07 9.61
C GLY A 57 -1.44 13.07 8.59
N GLU A 58 -2.52 12.66 7.93
CA GLU A 58 -3.38 13.54 7.12
C GLU A 58 -4.75 13.68 7.81
N ALA A 59 -5.36 14.86 7.73
CA ALA A 59 -6.64 15.10 8.42
C ALA A 59 -7.80 14.34 7.76
N THR A 60 -7.68 14.10 6.45
CA THR A 60 -8.63 13.38 5.60
C THR A 60 -7.89 12.75 4.41
N HIS A 61 -8.43 11.65 3.89
CA HIS A 61 -7.93 11.03 2.66
C HIS A 61 -8.46 11.71 1.39
N GLY A 62 -7.68 11.63 0.31
CA GLY A 62 -8.11 12.08 -1.02
C GLY A 62 -7.99 13.58 -1.28
N ASN A 63 -7.36 14.34 -0.38
CA ASN A 63 -7.04 15.74 -0.61
C ASN A 63 -5.70 15.88 -1.33
N LYS A 64 -5.72 16.59 -2.45
CA LYS A 64 -4.53 16.94 -3.24
C LYS A 64 -3.45 17.59 -2.36
N GLU A 65 -3.84 18.58 -1.55
CA GLU A 65 -2.92 19.39 -0.75
C GLU A 65 -2.17 18.55 0.29
N PHE A 66 -2.80 17.50 0.85
CA PHE A 66 -2.12 16.61 1.79
C PHE A 66 -1.13 15.68 1.09
N GLN A 67 -1.39 15.25 -0.14
CA GLN A 67 -0.44 14.44 -0.92
C GLN A 67 0.76 15.30 -1.38
N GLU A 68 0.54 16.54 -1.81
CA GLU A 68 1.61 17.49 -2.11
C GLU A 68 2.45 17.81 -0.87
N LEU A 69 1.79 17.98 0.29
CA LEU A 69 2.47 18.21 1.56
C LEU A 69 3.30 17.00 1.98
N LYS A 70 2.79 15.78 1.82
CA LYS A 70 3.51 14.53 2.08
C LYS A 70 4.83 14.47 1.30
N LEU A 71 4.78 14.77 0.00
CA LEU A 71 5.98 14.86 -0.84
C LEU A 71 6.95 15.94 -0.34
N SER A 72 6.44 17.13 -0.03
CA SER A 72 7.25 18.28 0.39
C SER A 72 7.95 18.02 1.73
N VAL A 73 7.22 17.44 2.69
CA VAL A 73 7.76 17.04 3.99
C VAL A 73 8.81 15.93 3.83
N PHE A 74 8.52 14.90 3.02
CA PHE A 74 9.45 13.80 2.84
C PHE A 74 10.75 14.24 2.15
N LYS A 75 10.66 15.07 1.10
CA LYS A 75 11.81 15.74 0.46
C LYS A 75 12.67 16.47 1.48
N THR A 76 12.05 17.35 2.26
CA THR A 76 12.74 18.15 3.27
C THR A 76 13.43 17.27 4.30
N LEU A 77 12.77 16.21 4.77
CA LEU A 77 13.36 15.27 5.73
C LEU A 77 14.55 14.51 5.13
N VAL A 78 14.47 14.07 3.87
CA VAL A 78 15.57 13.37 3.19
C VAL A 78 16.78 14.30 3.00
N GLU A 79 16.56 15.58 2.70
CA GLU A 79 17.61 16.56 2.45
C GLU A 79 18.26 17.11 3.73
N THR A 80 17.50 17.25 4.81
CA THR A 80 17.96 17.91 6.04
C THR A 80 18.29 16.95 7.17
N THR A 81 17.94 15.67 7.02
CA THR A 81 18.15 14.63 8.04
C THR A 81 18.61 13.30 7.42
N ASN A 82 18.77 12.28 8.26
CA ASN A 82 19.12 10.91 7.83
C ASN A 82 17.89 10.02 7.53
N VAL A 83 16.71 10.62 7.35
CA VAL A 83 15.52 9.86 6.93
C VAL A 83 15.73 9.30 5.53
N ARG A 84 15.57 7.98 5.38
CA ARG A 84 15.69 7.25 4.10
C ARG A 84 14.54 6.27 3.85
N GLY A 85 13.55 6.22 4.74
CA GLY A 85 12.41 5.31 4.62
C GLY A 85 11.09 6.07 4.68
N LEU A 86 10.18 5.77 3.76
CA LEU A 86 8.78 6.15 3.83
C LEU A 86 7.94 4.91 4.10
N ILE A 87 7.19 4.91 5.20
CA ILE A 87 6.20 3.87 5.48
C ILE A 87 4.82 4.47 5.17
N LEU A 88 4.14 3.91 4.17
CA LEU A 88 2.82 4.32 3.74
C LEU A 88 1.76 3.41 4.39
N GLU A 89 0.62 4.00 4.73
CA GLU A 89 -0.62 3.25 5.01
C GLU A 89 -1.17 2.68 3.69
N GLY A 90 -0.42 1.76 3.09
CA GLY A 90 -0.74 1.06 1.85
C GLY A 90 -0.26 -0.38 1.94
N ASP A 91 -0.76 -1.21 1.01
CA ASP A 91 -0.53 -2.65 1.06
C ASP A 91 0.96 -3.00 0.89
N PHE A 92 1.43 -4.00 1.66
CA PHE A 92 2.83 -4.42 1.66
C PHE A 92 3.35 -4.74 0.26
N GLY A 93 2.67 -5.62 -0.49
CA GLY A 93 3.14 -6.07 -1.80
C GLY A 93 3.16 -4.94 -2.83
N GLY A 94 2.17 -4.06 -2.76
CA GLY A 94 2.10 -2.84 -3.57
C GLY A 94 3.31 -1.94 -3.37
N CYS A 95 3.62 -1.63 -2.12
CA CYS A 95 4.78 -0.83 -1.76
C CYS A 95 6.11 -1.57 -2.01
N ALA A 96 6.16 -2.89 -1.91
CA ALA A 96 7.35 -3.67 -2.26
C ALA A 96 7.67 -3.55 -3.75
N LEU A 97 6.66 -3.67 -4.63
CA LEU A 97 6.81 -3.40 -6.07
C LEU A 97 7.22 -1.95 -6.34
N ALA A 98 6.67 -1.00 -5.59
CA ALA A 98 7.10 0.39 -5.67
C ALA A 98 8.57 0.57 -5.27
N ASN A 99 9.02 -0.14 -4.24
CA ASN A 99 10.42 -0.12 -3.82
C ASN A 99 11.36 -0.71 -4.87
N GLU A 100 10.95 -1.76 -5.58
CA GLU A 100 11.71 -2.28 -6.74
C GLU A 100 11.77 -1.25 -7.87
N TYR A 101 10.64 -0.63 -8.21
CA TYR A 101 10.55 0.40 -9.25
C TYR A 101 11.47 1.59 -8.99
N ILE A 102 11.46 2.17 -7.78
CA ILE A 102 12.32 3.32 -7.45
C ILE A 102 13.81 2.97 -7.41
N ASN A 103 14.15 1.67 -7.41
CA ASN A 103 15.54 1.18 -7.44
C ASN A 103 15.96 0.68 -8.82
N GLY A 104 15.26 1.12 -9.89
CA GLY A 104 15.60 0.81 -11.27
C GLY A 104 14.79 -0.34 -11.89
N GLY A 105 13.78 -0.85 -11.18
CA GLY A 105 12.83 -1.81 -11.72
C GLY A 105 12.03 -1.28 -12.91
N GLU A 106 11.39 -2.19 -13.64
CA GLU A 106 10.62 -1.87 -14.84
C GLU A 106 9.24 -1.25 -14.53
N GLY A 107 8.59 -0.73 -15.58
CA GLY A 107 7.24 -0.18 -15.51
C GLY A 107 7.19 1.35 -15.52
N THR A 108 6.01 1.89 -15.21
CA THR A 108 5.76 3.34 -15.12
C THR A 108 5.36 3.73 -13.70
N ALA A 109 5.59 4.98 -13.32
CA ALA A 109 5.18 5.47 -12.01
C ALA A 109 3.65 5.40 -11.85
N GLU A 110 2.89 5.62 -12.93
CA GLU A 110 1.44 5.54 -12.96
C GLU A 110 0.95 4.11 -12.65
N ASP A 111 1.57 3.09 -13.24
CA ASP A 111 1.21 1.69 -12.99
C ASP A 111 1.56 1.24 -11.58
N ILE A 112 2.72 1.65 -11.08
CA ILE A 112 3.18 1.33 -9.73
C ILE A 112 2.32 2.01 -8.67
N THR A 113 1.96 3.28 -8.90
CA THR A 113 1.07 4.03 -8.01
C THR A 113 -0.29 3.37 -7.88
N ARG A 114 -0.81 2.76 -8.96
CA ARG A 114 -2.07 2.00 -8.92
C ARG A 114 -2.03 0.75 -8.04
N LYS A 115 -0.83 0.24 -7.75
CA LYS A 115 -0.59 -0.97 -6.96
C LYS A 115 -0.41 -0.72 -5.47
N LEU A 116 -0.37 0.52 -4.99
CA LEU A 116 -0.19 0.87 -3.55
C LEU A 116 -1.36 0.44 -2.63
N GLY A 117 -2.23 -0.45 -3.09
CA GLY A 117 -3.41 -0.97 -2.40
C GLY A 117 -4.65 -0.12 -2.65
N TYR A 118 -4.73 1.04 -2.01
CA TYR A 118 -5.97 1.82 -2.01
C TYR A 118 -6.18 2.68 -3.26
N ARG A 119 -7.44 2.75 -3.71
CA ARG A 119 -7.85 3.65 -4.80
C ARG A 119 -7.58 5.13 -4.49
N ILE A 120 -7.51 5.51 -3.21
CA ILE A 120 -7.20 6.90 -2.79
C ILE A 120 -5.78 7.34 -3.19
N TYR A 121 -4.86 6.41 -3.42
CA TYR A 121 -3.50 6.72 -3.88
C TYR A 121 -3.38 6.81 -5.40
N ARG A 122 -4.45 6.53 -6.16
CA ARG A 122 -4.44 6.58 -7.63
C ARG A 122 -4.57 8.02 -8.12
N THR A 123 -3.60 8.86 -7.77
CA THR A 123 -3.58 10.29 -8.08
C THR A 123 -2.26 10.72 -8.70
N ASP A 124 -2.27 11.87 -9.37
CA ASP A 124 -1.07 12.44 -9.96
C ASP A 124 -0.04 12.79 -8.88
N GLU A 125 -0.48 13.27 -7.71
CA GLU A 125 0.42 13.65 -6.61
C GLU A 125 1.21 12.47 -6.04
N MET A 126 0.57 11.30 -5.92
CA MET A 126 1.27 10.07 -5.51
C MET A 126 2.20 9.56 -6.62
N CYS A 127 1.81 9.73 -7.89
CA CYS A 127 2.69 9.44 -9.02
C CYS A 127 3.95 10.32 -8.99
N GLU A 128 3.81 11.62 -8.71
CA GLU A 128 4.92 12.55 -8.57
C GLU A 128 5.82 12.23 -7.37
N LEU A 129 5.25 11.74 -6.26
CA LEU A 129 6.05 11.20 -5.14
C LEU A 129 6.91 10.02 -5.59
N ILE A 130 6.32 9.03 -6.27
CA ILE A 130 7.03 7.83 -6.75
C ILE A 130 8.10 8.19 -7.80
N LYS A 131 7.80 9.11 -8.74
CA LYS A 131 8.77 9.63 -9.72
C LYS A 131 9.96 10.28 -9.03
N TRP A 132 9.69 11.19 -8.09
CA TRP A 132 10.76 11.86 -7.37
C TRP A 132 11.65 10.87 -6.59
N MET A 133 11.07 9.86 -5.93
CA MET A 133 11.85 8.85 -5.22
C MET A 133 12.78 8.07 -6.16
N ARG A 134 12.30 7.74 -7.37
CA ARG A 134 13.13 7.10 -8.41
C ARG A 134 14.26 8.01 -8.88
N GLU A 135 13.94 9.24 -9.27
CA GLU A 135 14.92 10.23 -9.74
C GLU A 135 15.99 10.56 -8.69
N TYR A 136 15.61 10.53 -7.40
CA TYR A 136 16.54 10.68 -6.30
C TYR A 136 17.49 9.48 -6.23
N ASN A 137 16.95 8.25 -6.25
CA ASN A 137 17.73 7.02 -6.16
C ASN A 137 18.68 6.79 -7.35
N GLU A 138 18.34 7.30 -8.54
CA GLU A 138 19.22 7.25 -9.72
C GLU A 138 20.52 8.05 -9.54
N LYS A 139 20.52 9.04 -8.63
CA LYS A 139 21.65 9.94 -8.37
C LYS A 139 22.32 9.67 -7.02
N ALA A 140 21.62 9.02 -6.09
CA ALA A 140 22.10 8.75 -4.75
C ALA A 140 23.12 7.60 -4.71
N ALA A 141 24.06 7.69 -3.77
CA ALA A 141 24.88 6.55 -3.39
C ALA A 141 24.01 5.46 -2.74
N GLU A 142 24.45 4.19 -2.77
CA GLU A 142 23.64 3.06 -2.30
C GLU A 142 23.14 3.21 -0.86
N ASP A 143 23.99 3.71 0.04
CA ASP A 143 23.64 3.94 1.46
C ASP A 143 22.68 5.13 1.66
N ASP A 144 22.56 6.01 0.66
CA ASP A 144 21.70 7.19 0.69
C ASP A 144 20.38 7.01 -0.05
N LYS A 145 20.15 5.88 -0.72
CA LYS A 145 18.89 5.65 -1.43
C LYS A 145 17.69 5.62 -0.49
N VAL A 146 16.60 6.26 -0.91
CA VAL A 146 15.31 6.19 -0.23
C VAL A 146 14.60 4.88 -0.54
N ARG A 147 13.79 4.42 0.42
CA ARG A 147 13.00 3.19 0.36
C ARG A 147 11.55 3.48 0.72
N ILE A 148 10.64 2.74 0.12
CA ILE A 148 9.20 2.79 0.44
C ILE A 148 8.73 1.44 0.98
N TYR A 149 7.86 1.47 1.99
CA TYR A 149 7.29 0.29 2.64
C TYR A 149 5.80 0.49 2.85
N GLY A 150 5.05 -0.60 2.76
CA GLY A 150 3.62 -0.63 3.09
C GLY A 150 3.42 -1.20 4.48
N ALA A 151 2.51 -0.60 5.25
CA ALA A 151 2.15 -1.04 6.60
C ALA A 151 0.75 -1.65 6.68
N ASP A 152 0.08 -1.85 5.54
CA ASP A 152 -1.28 -2.37 5.47
C ASP A 152 -1.37 -3.69 4.69
N ILE A 153 -2.53 -4.33 4.82
CA ILE A 153 -2.82 -5.69 4.36
C ILE A 153 -4.34 -5.84 4.05
N GLN A 154 -4.99 -4.84 3.46
CA GLN A 154 -6.44 -4.91 3.21
C GLN A 154 -6.80 -5.61 1.89
N ASN A 155 -5.95 -5.51 0.86
CA ASN A 155 -6.16 -6.21 -0.41
C ASN A 155 -4.82 -6.51 -1.13
N ASP A 156 -3.95 -7.28 -0.46
CA ASP A 156 -2.56 -7.43 -0.89
C ASP A 156 -2.35 -8.55 -1.95
N MET A 157 -3.12 -8.50 -3.04
CA MET A 157 -2.93 -9.39 -4.19
C MET A 157 -1.55 -9.21 -4.86
N CYS A 158 -0.91 -8.06 -4.65
CA CYS A 158 0.48 -7.86 -5.04
C CYS A 158 1.44 -8.76 -4.25
N ALA A 159 1.21 -8.98 -2.94
CA ALA A 159 1.98 -9.96 -2.16
C ALA A 159 1.81 -11.39 -2.69
N VAL A 160 0.59 -11.77 -3.09
CA VAL A 160 0.33 -13.05 -3.75
C VAL A 160 1.16 -13.17 -5.04
N GLN A 161 1.19 -12.13 -5.86
CA GLN A 161 1.96 -12.13 -7.11
C GLN A 161 3.47 -12.21 -6.86
N LEU A 162 3.99 -11.49 -5.85
CA LEU A 162 5.42 -11.55 -5.47
C LEU A 162 5.85 -12.98 -5.12
N ILE A 163 5.00 -13.75 -4.45
CA ILE A 163 5.28 -15.15 -4.11
C ILE A 163 5.31 -16.01 -5.39
N LYS A 164 4.35 -15.83 -6.30
CA LYS A 164 4.31 -16.57 -7.58
C LYS A 164 5.54 -16.28 -8.45
N ASP A 165 5.92 -15.01 -8.56
CA ASP A 165 7.08 -14.59 -9.35
C ASP A 165 8.37 -15.14 -8.75
N PHE A 166 8.47 -15.16 -7.41
CA PHE A 166 9.59 -15.78 -6.72
C PHE A 166 9.70 -17.27 -7.02
N TYR A 167 8.63 -18.06 -6.91
CA TYR A 167 8.69 -19.50 -7.19
C TYR A 167 9.00 -19.79 -8.66
N THR A 168 8.51 -18.96 -9.59
CA THR A 168 8.85 -19.06 -11.02
C THR A 168 10.36 -18.95 -11.27
N LEU A 169 11.06 -18.16 -10.44
CA LEU A 169 12.51 -17.97 -10.55
C LEU A 169 13.31 -18.97 -9.71
N ALA A 170 12.92 -19.20 -8.46
CA ALA A 170 13.70 -19.93 -7.46
C ALA A 170 13.46 -21.44 -7.46
N ALA A 171 12.25 -21.88 -7.83
CA ALA A 171 11.82 -23.27 -7.81
C ALA A 171 10.75 -23.53 -8.90
N PRO A 172 11.10 -23.46 -10.19
CA PRO A 172 10.16 -23.63 -11.30
C PRO A 172 9.38 -24.94 -11.24
N GLU A 173 9.95 -25.98 -10.64
CA GLU A 173 9.31 -27.29 -10.43
C GLU A 173 8.11 -27.24 -9.46
N LYS A 174 8.03 -26.21 -8.61
CA LYS A 174 6.91 -25.98 -7.66
C LYS A 174 5.99 -24.86 -8.10
N ALA A 175 6.42 -24.00 -9.03
CA ALA A 175 5.72 -22.76 -9.37
C ALA A 175 4.25 -22.98 -9.77
N ALA A 176 3.96 -24.00 -10.58
CA ALA A 176 2.60 -24.30 -11.00
C ALA A 176 1.70 -24.72 -9.83
N GLU A 177 2.21 -25.55 -8.92
CA GLU A 177 1.48 -26.02 -7.75
C GLU A 177 1.20 -24.88 -6.76
N ILE A 178 2.21 -24.05 -6.47
CA ILE A 178 2.07 -22.91 -5.56
C ILE A 178 1.11 -21.86 -6.14
N SER A 179 1.25 -21.53 -7.43
CA SER A 179 0.35 -20.57 -8.07
C SER A 179 -1.10 -21.03 -8.02
N SER A 180 -1.37 -22.30 -8.36
CA SER A 180 -2.73 -22.84 -8.36
C SER A 180 -3.38 -22.79 -6.97
N LYS A 181 -2.62 -23.04 -5.90
CA LYS A 181 -3.13 -22.99 -4.53
C LYS A 181 -3.35 -21.56 -4.05
N LEU A 182 -2.47 -20.64 -4.42
CA LEU A 182 -2.67 -19.21 -4.15
C LEU A 182 -3.93 -18.69 -4.86
N ASP A 183 -4.15 -19.08 -6.12
CA ASP A 183 -5.36 -18.72 -6.87
C ASP A 183 -6.63 -19.30 -6.23
N GLU A 184 -6.60 -20.55 -5.78
CA GLU A 184 -7.71 -21.19 -5.08
C GLU A 184 -8.06 -20.48 -3.77
N LEU A 185 -7.04 -20.10 -2.98
CA LEU A 185 -7.22 -19.61 -1.61
C LEU A 185 -7.51 -18.10 -1.52
N PHE A 186 -6.89 -17.29 -2.39
CA PHE A 186 -7.01 -15.84 -2.35
C PHE A 186 -7.96 -15.26 -3.40
N GLY A 187 -8.32 -16.02 -4.44
CA GLY A 187 -9.18 -15.53 -5.51
C GLY A 187 -8.48 -14.49 -6.38
N ASN A 188 -9.21 -13.42 -6.72
CA ASN A 188 -8.74 -12.33 -7.60
C ASN A 188 -9.01 -10.96 -6.95
N GLU A 189 -8.56 -9.86 -7.56
CA GLU A 189 -8.70 -8.50 -7.00
C GLU A 189 -10.17 -8.06 -6.75
N GLU A 190 -11.15 -8.67 -7.41
CA GLU A 190 -12.58 -8.35 -7.27
C GLU A 190 -13.29 -9.26 -6.24
N ASP A 191 -12.75 -10.46 -6.03
CA ASP A 191 -13.27 -11.48 -5.12
C ASP A 191 -12.43 -11.53 -3.84
N ALA A 192 -12.94 -10.97 -2.75
CA ALA A 192 -12.34 -11.17 -1.44
C ALA A 192 -12.28 -12.67 -1.10
N TYR A 193 -11.19 -13.10 -0.47
CA TYR A 193 -11.00 -14.48 -0.02
C TYR A 193 -12.24 -15.02 0.72
N ASN A 194 -12.47 -16.32 0.59
CA ASN A 194 -13.53 -16.96 1.35
C ASN A 194 -13.11 -17.07 2.82
N LYS A 195 -13.79 -16.33 3.71
CA LYS A 195 -13.53 -16.37 5.16
C LYS A 195 -13.63 -17.77 5.76
N ALA A 196 -14.40 -18.68 5.16
CA ALA A 196 -14.46 -20.07 5.61
C ALA A 196 -13.16 -20.85 5.38
N ASP A 197 -12.30 -20.36 4.48
CA ASP A 197 -11.00 -20.97 4.16
C ASP A 197 -9.84 -20.32 4.93
N TYR A 198 -10.11 -19.42 5.90
CA TYR A 198 -9.08 -18.73 6.68
C TYR A 198 -8.03 -19.67 7.28
N ASP A 199 -8.45 -20.73 7.97
CA ASP A 199 -7.53 -21.70 8.57
C ASP A 199 -6.68 -22.42 7.51
N LYS A 200 -7.23 -22.66 6.31
CA LYS A 200 -6.49 -23.25 5.19
C LYS A 200 -5.47 -22.27 4.62
N ILE A 201 -5.84 -20.99 4.49
CA ILE A 201 -4.94 -19.91 4.08
C ILE A 201 -3.76 -19.85 5.04
N ILE A 202 -4.01 -19.76 6.35
CA ILE A 202 -2.96 -19.65 7.35
C ILE A 202 -2.07 -20.90 7.36
N SER A 203 -2.64 -22.11 7.27
CA SER A 203 -1.86 -23.35 7.17
C SER A 203 -0.96 -23.34 5.95
N PHE A 204 -1.51 -23.03 4.77
CA PHE A 204 -0.76 -23.00 3.52
C PHE A 204 0.37 -21.97 3.54
N ILE A 205 0.11 -20.75 4.00
CA ILE A 205 1.11 -19.68 4.11
C ILE A 205 2.22 -20.06 5.10
N THR A 206 1.87 -20.65 6.25
CA THR A 206 2.83 -21.09 7.27
C THR A 206 3.72 -22.23 6.77
N GLU A 207 3.12 -23.22 6.09
CA GLU A 207 3.86 -24.35 5.50
C GLU A 207 4.79 -23.88 4.38
N THR A 208 4.31 -22.99 3.51
CA THR A 208 5.11 -22.40 2.42
C THR A 208 6.27 -21.57 2.98
N ALA A 209 6.03 -20.80 4.05
CA ALA A 209 7.07 -20.05 4.75
C ALA A 209 8.16 -20.97 5.35
N ALA A 210 7.75 -22.04 6.04
CA ALA A 210 8.69 -23.02 6.61
C ALA A 210 9.48 -23.76 5.51
N GLU A 211 8.85 -24.03 4.38
CA GLU A 211 9.48 -24.61 3.19
C GLU A 211 10.54 -23.67 2.60
N MET A 212 10.22 -22.38 2.45
CA MET A 212 11.19 -21.36 2.02
C MET A 212 12.38 -21.26 2.99
N ASP A 213 12.12 -21.23 4.29
CA ASP A 213 13.16 -21.13 5.32
C ASP A 213 14.11 -22.35 5.28
N LYS A 214 13.56 -23.55 5.06
CA LYS A 214 14.35 -24.78 4.91
C LYS A 214 15.25 -24.76 3.67
N ASN A 215 14.81 -24.09 2.60
CA ASN A 215 15.51 -24.04 1.31
C ASN A 215 16.23 -22.71 1.05
N GLN A 216 16.34 -21.85 2.06
CA GLN A 216 16.84 -20.47 1.95
C GLN A 216 18.13 -20.37 1.12
N ASN A 217 19.17 -21.15 1.43
CA ASN A 217 20.44 -21.06 0.71
C ASN A 217 20.30 -21.36 -0.80
N SER A 218 19.47 -22.34 -1.16
CA SER A 218 19.25 -22.70 -2.57
C SER A 218 18.42 -21.63 -3.28
N TYR A 219 17.40 -21.11 -2.61
CA TYR A 219 16.52 -20.09 -3.17
C TYR A 219 17.21 -18.74 -3.30
N GLU A 220 17.97 -18.29 -2.30
CA GLU A 220 18.77 -17.07 -2.40
C GLU A 220 19.82 -17.17 -3.52
N ALA A 221 20.42 -18.35 -3.73
CA ALA A 221 21.36 -18.55 -4.83
C ALA A 221 20.68 -18.46 -6.22
N ALA A 222 19.44 -18.91 -6.34
CA ALA A 222 18.68 -18.91 -7.60
C ALA A 222 18.02 -17.55 -7.90
N SER A 223 17.43 -16.89 -6.89
CA SER A 223 16.66 -15.65 -7.08
C SER A 223 17.40 -14.37 -6.69
N GLY A 224 18.50 -14.50 -5.95
CA GLY A 224 19.08 -13.40 -5.18
C GLY A 224 18.39 -13.21 -3.83
N LYS A 225 19.15 -12.69 -2.86
CA LYS A 225 18.72 -12.51 -1.46
C LYS A 225 17.54 -11.56 -1.31
N GLU A 226 17.53 -10.44 -2.00
CA GLU A 226 16.45 -9.45 -1.89
C GLU A 226 15.10 -10.04 -2.34
N LYS A 227 15.07 -10.78 -3.44
CA LYS A 227 13.84 -11.44 -3.92
C LYS A 227 13.33 -12.48 -2.93
N PHE A 228 14.22 -13.28 -2.34
CA PHE A 228 13.86 -14.22 -1.28
C PHE A 228 13.26 -13.50 -0.07
N VAL A 229 13.92 -12.46 0.42
CA VAL A 229 13.48 -11.67 1.59
C VAL A 229 12.11 -11.02 1.32
N THR A 230 11.91 -10.44 0.14
CA THR A 230 10.63 -9.82 -0.25
C THR A 230 9.51 -10.85 -0.30
N ALA A 231 9.71 -11.99 -0.97
CA ALA A 231 8.70 -13.06 -1.02
C ALA A 231 8.40 -13.65 0.36
N ARG A 232 9.43 -13.82 1.20
CA ARG A 232 9.27 -14.31 2.58
C ARG A 232 8.47 -13.34 3.46
N ARG A 233 8.66 -12.03 3.26
CA ARG A 233 7.86 -10.98 3.91
C ARG A 233 6.44 -10.89 3.35
N ALA A 234 6.24 -11.14 2.06
CA ALA A 234 4.91 -11.26 1.46
C ALA A 234 4.08 -12.34 2.15
N LEU A 235 4.66 -13.52 2.41
CA LEU A 235 4.00 -14.57 3.21
C LEU A 235 3.64 -14.09 4.62
N ASN A 236 4.52 -13.35 5.29
CA ASN A 236 4.23 -12.81 6.63
C ASN A 236 3.11 -11.76 6.61
N ALA A 237 3.05 -10.90 5.57
CA ALA A 237 1.96 -9.95 5.40
C ALA A 237 0.62 -10.70 5.28
N LEU A 238 0.57 -11.73 4.44
CA LEU A 238 -0.63 -12.55 4.23
C LEU A 238 -1.05 -13.39 5.45
N THR A 239 -0.17 -13.58 6.45
CA THR A 239 -0.53 -14.28 7.70
C THR A 239 -1.42 -13.43 8.61
N ASN A 240 -1.40 -12.11 8.45
CA ASN A 240 -2.16 -11.17 9.27
C ASN A 240 -3.41 -10.63 8.54
N TYR A 241 -3.62 -11.07 7.29
CA TYR A 241 -4.74 -10.72 6.40
C TYR A 241 -6.11 -11.15 6.95
#